data_AF-A0A428SFI9-F1
#
_entry.id   AF-A0A428SFI9-F1
#
_cell.length_a   1.000
_cell.length_b   1.000
_cell.length_c   1.000
_cell.angle_alpha   90.00
_cell.angle_beta   90.00
_cell.angle_gamma   90.00
#
_symmetry.space_group_name_H-M   'P 1'
#
loop_
_entity.id
_entity.type
_entity.pdbx_description
1 polymer ?
#
loop_
_entity_poly.entity_id
_entity_poly.type
_entity_poly.pdbx_seq_one_letter_code
_entity_poly.pdbx_strand_id
1 'polypeptide(L)'
;MLKKLLAVPNIPLQFKWGVDQGTWAWNTTDPYTWLSGVGEFNLDEKKLSKIKCPVFVASGQDDHIAPGQPEEMARLLGEKSHYFLFETELGAGEHCAIGAEQQLGFKTLAWLDEVFAKV
;
A
#
# COMPACT_ATOMS: atom_id res chain seq x y z
N MET A 1 -14.89 21.79 5.31
CA MET A 1 -13.54 22.28 4.92
C MET A 1 -13.08 21.66 3.60
N LEU A 2 -13.07 20.32 3.46
CA LEU A 2 -12.67 19.64 2.21
C LEU A 2 -13.47 20.04 0.95
N LYS A 3 -14.80 20.14 1.03
CA LYS A 3 -15.64 20.58 -0.10
C LYS A 3 -15.25 21.95 -0.67
N LYS A 4 -14.78 22.87 0.19
CA LYS A 4 -14.30 24.19 -0.23
C LYS A 4 -12.94 24.09 -0.94
N LEU A 5 -12.10 23.14 -0.54
CA LEU A 5 -10.81 22.87 -1.20
C LEU A 5 -11.01 22.35 -2.61
N LEU A 6 -11.95 21.41 -2.82
CA LEU A 6 -12.26 20.84 -4.14
C LEU A 6 -12.78 21.84 -5.17
N ALA A 7 -13.24 23.01 -4.74
CA ALA A 7 -13.71 24.10 -5.62
C ALA A 7 -12.58 25.05 -6.06
N VAL A 8 -11.34 24.85 -5.59
CA VAL A 8 -10.18 25.66 -5.99
C VAL A 8 -9.78 25.29 -7.44
N PRO A 9 -9.71 26.26 -8.37
CA PRO A 9 -9.50 25.99 -9.80
C PRO A 9 -8.21 25.24 -10.17
N ASN A 10 -7.18 25.30 -9.31
CA ASN A 10 -5.85 24.71 -9.55
C ASN A 10 -5.49 23.63 -8.53
N ILE A 11 -6.48 22.94 -7.96
CA ILE A 11 -6.19 21.81 -7.08
C ILE A 11 -5.51 20.69 -7.89
N PRO A 12 -4.48 20.00 -7.36
CA PRO A 12 -3.85 18.90 -8.08
C PRO A 12 -4.88 17.85 -8.50
N LEU A 13 -4.83 17.45 -9.78
CA LEU A 13 -5.80 16.50 -10.35
C LEU A 13 -5.84 15.20 -9.55
N GLN A 14 -4.66 14.70 -9.14
CA GLN A 14 -4.55 13.49 -8.32
C GLN A 14 -5.31 13.62 -7.00
N PHE A 15 -5.24 14.79 -6.34
CA PHE A 15 -5.97 15.03 -5.11
C PHE A 15 -7.48 15.09 -5.35
N LYS A 16 -7.93 15.88 -6.35
CA LYS A 16 -9.35 15.95 -6.72
C LYS A 16 -9.92 14.57 -7.02
N TRP A 17 -9.24 13.81 -7.86
CA TRP A 17 -9.62 12.46 -8.23
C TRP A 17 -9.66 11.53 -7.01
N GLY A 18 -8.65 11.57 -6.13
CA GLY A 18 -8.60 10.73 -4.93
C GLY A 18 -9.81 10.96 -4.00
N VAL A 19 -10.24 12.21 -3.83
CA VAL A 19 -11.44 12.52 -3.03
C VAL A 19 -12.72 12.08 -3.74
N ASP A 20 -12.87 12.39 -5.03
CA ASP A 20 -14.07 12.02 -5.80
C ASP A 20 -14.22 10.49 -5.86
N GLN A 21 -13.14 9.78 -6.16
CA GLN A 21 -13.12 8.31 -6.20
C GLN A 21 -13.39 7.72 -4.81
N GLY A 22 -12.78 8.26 -3.76
CA GLY A 22 -12.99 7.80 -2.40
C GLY A 22 -14.44 7.95 -1.92
N THR A 23 -15.05 9.11 -2.19
CA THR A 23 -16.45 9.38 -1.84
C THR A 23 -17.42 8.53 -2.65
N TRP A 24 -17.16 8.31 -3.94
CA TRP A 24 -17.92 7.36 -4.77
C TRP A 24 -17.81 5.93 -4.24
N ALA A 25 -16.60 5.44 -3.98
CA ALA A 25 -16.36 4.05 -3.54
C ALA A 25 -17.01 3.75 -2.18
N TRP A 26 -17.16 4.75 -1.32
CA TRP A 26 -17.80 4.63 0.00
C TRP A 26 -19.26 5.05 0.01
N ASN A 27 -19.85 5.31 -1.15
CA ASN A 27 -21.25 5.71 -1.30
C ASN A 27 -21.61 6.88 -0.36
N THR A 28 -20.74 7.88 -0.28
CA THR A 28 -20.93 9.08 0.54
C THR A 28 -20.76 10.33 -0.31
N THR A 29 -21.47 11.40 0.06
CA THR A 29 -21.27 12.73 -0.53
C THR A 29 -20.52 13.67 0.41
N ASP A 30 -20.05 13.16 1.55
CA ASP A 30 -19.26 13.90 2.52
C ASP A 30 -17.79 13.43 2.51
N PRO A 31 -16.88 14.24 1.93
CA PRO A 31 -15.44 13.95 1.95
C PRO A 31 -14.84 13.83 3.35
N TYR A 32 -15.44 14.46 4.37
CA TYR A 32 -14.95 14.32 5.74
C TYR A 32 -15.23 12.92 6.27
N THR A 33 -16.46 12.41 6.09
CA THR A 33 -16.80 11.02 6.40
C THR A 33 -15.85 10.04 5.72
N TRP A 34 -15.54 10.26 4.44
CA TRP A 34 -14.53 9.45 3.73
C TRP A 34 -13.14 9.57 4.37
N LEU A 35 -12.60 10.77 4.53
CA LEU A 35 -11.25 10.93 5.06
C LEU A 35 -11.11 10.38 6.49
N SER A 36 -12.11 10.59 7.34
CA SER A 36 -12.15 10.08 8.70
C SER A 36 -12.17 8.57 8.76
N GLY A 37 -12.94 7.91 7.89
CA GLY A 37 -12.98 6.45 7.87
C GLY A 37 -11.68 5.81 7.38
N VAL A 38 -10.81 6.55 6.65
CA VAL A 38 -9.57 5.94 6.11
C VAL A 38 -8.65 5.57 7.27
N GLY A 39 -8.69 6.34 8.35
CA GLY A 39 -7.94 6.07 9.57
C GLY A 39 -8.28 4.73 10.23
N GLU A 40 -9.47 4.16 10.00
CA GLU A 40 -9.84 2.85 10.55
C GLU A 40 -8.97 1.72 9.99
N PHE A 41 -8.48 1.88 8.75
CA PHE A 41 -7.59 0.94 8.07
C PHE A 41 -6.12 1.08 8.46
N ASN A 42 -5.76 2.06 9.31
CA ASN A 42 -4.39 2.21 9.77
C ASN A 42 -3.93 0.95 10.52
N LEU A 43 -2.82 0.36 10.10
CA LEU A 43 -2.21 -0.82 10.71
C LEU A 43 -1.12 -0.38 11.71
N ASP A 44 -1.55 0.03 12.90
CA ASP A 44 -0.64 0.34 13.99
C ASP A 44 0.08 -0.91 14.54
N GLU A 45 1.11 -0.69 15.36
CA GLU A 45 1.90 -1.75 16.02
C GLU A 45 1.01 -2.76 16.76
N LYS A 46 -0.04 -2.30 17.45
CA LYS A 46 -0.96 -3.16 18.19
C LYS A 46 -1.73 -4.08 17.24
N LYS A 47 -2.23 -3.58 16.10
CA LYS A 47 -2.91 -4.38 15.07
C LYS A 47 -1.93 -5.35 14.41
N LEU A 48 -0.73 -4.90 14.05
CA LEU A 48 0.31 -5.75 13.45
C LEU A 48 0.76 -6.88 14.40
N SER A 49 0.81 -6.64 15.71
CA SER A 49 1.16 -7.67 16.71
C SER A 49 0.23 -8.90 16.71
N LYS A 50 -1.00 -8.72 16.19
CA LYS A 50 -2.00 -9.79 16.08
C LYS A 50 -1.74 -10.72 14.90
N ILE A 51 -0.92 -10.33 13.93
CA ILE A 51 -0.53 -11.20 12.81
C ILE A 51 0.39 -12.31 13.34
N LYS A 52 0.03 -13.57 13.02
CA LYS A 52 0.72 -14.78 13.52
C LYS A 52 1.40 -15.60 12.42
N CYS A 53 1.25 -15.22 11.16
CA CYS A 53 1.87 -15.87 10.03
C CYS A 53 3.07 -15.06 9.51
N PRO A 54 3.97 -15.69 8.74
CA PRO A 54 4.92 -14.98 7.88
C PRO A 54 4.19 -14.05 6.90
N VAL A 55 4.79 -12.91 6.59
CA VAL A 55 4.24 -11.87 5.72
C VAL A 55 5.28 -11.45 4.70
N PHE A 56 4.93 -11.49 3.43
CA PHE A 56 5.72 -10.84 2.37
C PHE A 56 5.36 -9.36 2.34
N VAL A 57 6.34 -8.51 2.56
CA VAL A 57 6.19 -7.05 2.52
C VAL A 57 7.06 -6.53 1.39
N ALA A 58 6.48 -5.73 0.49
CA ALA A 58 7.20 -5.28 -0.68
C ALA A 58 7.10 -3.77 -0.91
N SER A 59 8.17 -3.21 -1.44
CA SER A 59 8.23 -1.84 -1.97
C SER A 59 8.60 -1.86 -3.44
N GLY A 60 8.07 -0.94 -4.23
CA GLY A 60 8.65 -0.55 -5.51
C GLY A 60 9.60 0.63 -5.30
N GLN A 61 10.80 0.58 -5.88
CA GLN A 61 11.81 1.63 -5.70
C GLN A 61 11.33 3.03 -6.15
N ASP A 62 10.47 3.09 -7.17
CA ASP A 62 9.85 4.32 -7.67
C ASP A 62 8.33 4.39 -7.37
N ASP A 63 7.83 3.55 -6.45
CA ASP A 63 6.44 3.63 -6.01
C ASP A 63 6.22 4.85 -5.10
N HIS A 64 5.55 5.87 -5.64
CA HIS A 64 5.28 7.12 -4.95
C HIS A 64 3.91 7.16 -4.25
N ILE A 65 3.13 6.08 -4.25
CA ILE A 65 1.77 6.07 -3.68
C ILE A 65 1.78 6.03 -2.15
N ALA A 66 2.70 5.26 -1.55
CA ALA A 66 2.79 5.07 -0.10
C ALA A 66 4.24 5.01 0.40
N PRO A 67 5.07 6.04 0.14
CA PRO A 67 6.50 6.01 0.40
C PRO A 67 6.80 5.77 1.89
N GLY A 68 7.67 4.81 2.19
CA GLY A 68 8.10 4.48 3.55
C GLY A 68 7.13 3.59 4.35
N GLN A 69 5.90 3.39 3.88
CA GLN A 69 4.91 2.58 4.61
C GLN A 69 5.25 1.09 4.64
N PRO A 70 5.69 0.45 3.53
CA PRO A 70 6.07 -0.97 3.58
C PRO A 70 7.31 -1.22 4.44
N GLU A 71 8.31 -0.33 4.42
CA GLU A 71 9.51 -0.44 5.26
C GLU A 71 9.16 -0.33 6.75
N GLU A 72 8.28 0.60 7.11
CA GLU A 72 7.77 0.74 8.46
C GLU A 72 6.99 -0.50 8.90
N MET A 73 6.11 -1.04 8.04
CA MET A 73 5.39 -2.28 8.31
C MET A 73 6.37 -3.46 8.51
N ALA A 74 7.37 -3.61 7.64
CA ALA A 74 8.37 -4.66 7.75
C ALA A 74 9.13 -4.58 9.07
N ARG A 75 9.52 -3.36 9.50
CA ARG A 75 10.17 -3.10 10.78
C ARG A 75 9.28 -3.50 11.97
N LEU A 76 8.01 -3.14 11.94
CA LEU A 76 7.04 -3.46 13.02
C LEU A 76 6.69 -4.95 13.07
N LEU A 77 6.68 -5.64 11.93
CA LEU A 77 6.46 -7.09 11.86
C LEU A 77 7.67 -7.91 12.33
N GLY A 78 8.88 -7.35 12.24
CA GLY A 78 10.12 -7.98 12.68
C GLY A 78 10.38 -9.29 11.94
N GLU A 79 10.67 -10.36 12.68
CA GLU A 79 10.99 -11.69 12.14
C GLU A 79 9.86 -12.33 11.28
N LYS A 80 8.63 -11.82 11.39
CA LYS A 80 7.52 -12.28 10.54
C LYS A 80 7.60 -11.69 9.13
N SER A 81 8.34 -10.61 8.94
CA SER A 81 8.45 -9.96 7.64
C SER A 81 9.51 -10.63 6.77
N HIS A 82 9.13 -10.94 5.55
CA HIS A 82 10.04 -11.09 4.43
C HIS A 82 9.92 -9.83 3.58
N TYR A 83 10.88 -8.91 3.74
CA TYR A 83 10.90 -7.66 2.99
C TYR A 83 11.60 -7.85 1.63
N PHE A 84 10.98 -7.34 0.56
CA PHE A 84 11.56 -7.34 -0.79
C PHE A 84 11.39 -5.98 -1.47
N LEU A 85 12.49 -5.41 -1.98
CA LEU A 85 12.46 -4.20 -2.80
C LEU A 85 12.46 -4.61 -4.28
N PHE A 86 11.42 -4.23 -5.03
CA PHE A 86 11.43 -4.31 -6.48
C PHE A 86 12.20 -3.12 -7.04
N GLU A 87 13.28 -3.42 -7.77
CA GLU A 87 14.20 -2.42 -8.27
C GLU A 87 13.76 -1.87 -9.63
N THR A 88 13.94 -0.56 -9.82
CA THR A 88 13.63 0.13 -11.07
C THR A 88 14.53 -0.34 -12.21
N GLU A 89 15.80 -0.67 -11.94
CA GLU A 89 16.72 -1.15 -12.98
C GLU A 89 16.26 -2.47 -13.61
N LEU A 90 15.44 -3.24 -12.88
CA LEU A 90 14.81 -4.48 -13.36
C LEU A 90 13.44 -4.21 -14.00
N GLY A 91 13.00 -2.96 -14.08
CA GLY A 91 11.68 -2.57 -14.59
C GLY A 91 10.52 -2.87 -13.65
N ALA A 92 10.80 -3.21 -12.38
CA ALA A 92 9.79 -3.64 -11.41
C ALA A 92 9.47 -2.60 -10.32
N GLY A 93 10.17 -1.46 -10.32
CA GLY A 93 10.08 -0.45 -9.26
C GLY A 93 8.79 0.36 -9.21
N GLU A 94 7.92 0.27 -10.21
CA GLU A 94 6.66 1.02 -10.29
C GLU A 94 5.58 0.44 -9.36
N HIS A 95 4.51 1.22 -9.14
CA HIS A 95 3.39 0.82 -8.29
C HIS A 95 2.83 -0.57 -8.67
N CYS A 96 2.66 -1.44 -7.67
CA CYS A 96 2.25 -2.85 -7.85
C CYS A 96 3.19 -3.70 -8.72
N ALA A 97 4.43 -3.27 -8.96
CA ALA A 97 5.34 -3.87 -9.95
C ALA A 97 4.71 -3.99 -11.34
N ILE A 98 3.88 -3.01 -11.72
CA ILE A 98 3.16 -3.01 -12.99
C ILE A 98 4.13 -3.07 -14.18
N GLY A 99 3.86 -3.98 -15.13
CA GLY A 99 4.76 -4.26 -16.25
C GLY A 99 5.89 -5.24 -15.94
N ALA A 100 6.04 -5.67 -14.68
CA ALA A 100 6.99 -6.70 -14.24
C ALA A 100 6.29 -7.87 -13.53
N GLU A 101 5.08 -8.25 -13.96
CA GLU A 101 4.23 -9.25 -13.31
C GLU A 101 4.92 -10.61 -13.18
N GLN A 102 5.78 -10.97 -14.12
CA GLN A 102 6.59 -12.19 -14.04
C GLN A 102 7.55 -12.17 -12.85
N GLN A 103 8.15 -11.02 -12.55
CA GLN A 103 9.04 -10.86 -11.39
C GLN A 103 8.24 -10.89 -10.09
N LEU A 104 7.10 -10.18 -10.05
CA LEU A 104 6.19 -10.23 -8.90
C LEU A 104 5.77 -11.67 -8.60
N GLY A 105 5.34 -12.40 -9.61
CA GLY A 105 4.96 -13.82 -9.50
C GLY A 105 6.13 -14.68 -9.03
N PHE A 106 7.30 -14.55 -9.66
CA PHE A 106 8.48 -15.33 -9.29
C PHE A 106 8.89 -15.10 -7.82
N LYS A 107 8.98 -13.85 -7.39
CA LYS A 107 9.42 -13.49 -6.02
C LYS A 107 8.41 -13.95 -4.96
N THR A 108 7.12 -13.73 -5.20
CA THR A 108 6.07 -14.11 -4.24
C THR A 108 5.88 -15.63 -4.17
N LEU A 109 5.90 -16.33 -5.31
CA LEU A 109 5.73 -17.79 -5.34
C LEU A 109 6.94 -18.53 -4.80
N ALA A 110 8.16 -18.06 -5.09
CA ALA A 110 9.38 -18.63 -4.50
C ALA A 110 9.38 -18.48 -2.97
N TRP A 111 8.99 -17.31 -2.46
CA TRP A 111 8.82 -17.11 -1.02
C TRP A 111 7.75 -18.03 -0.42
N LEU A 112 6.60 -18.20 -1.08
CA LEU A 112 5.55 -19.10 -0.62
C LEU A 112 6.02 -20.56 -0.58
N ASP A 113 6.81 -21.02 -1.56
CA ASP A 113 7.39 -22.36 -1.57
C ASP A 113 8.26 -22.60 -0.33
N GLU A 114 9.15 -21.66 0.00
CA GLU A 114 9.98 -21.73 1.21
C GLU A 114 9.16 -21.71 2.51
N VAL A 115 8.05 -20.96 2.55
CA VAL A 115 7.16 -20.90 3.72
C VAL A 115 6.43 -22.23 3.90
N PHE A 116 5.90 -22.82 2.82
CA PHE A 116 5.14 -24.06 2.89
C PHE A 116 6.00 -25.31 3.05
N ALA A 117 7.27 -25.28 2.64
CA ALA A 117 8.21 -26.36 2.91
C ALA A 117 8.54 -26.56 4.40
N LYS A 118 8.22 -25.58 5.26
CA LYS A 118 8.47 -25.62 6.72
C LYS A 118 7.28 -26.15 7.54
N VAL A 119 6.17 -26.48 6.88
CA VAL A 119 4.91 -26.93 7.49
C VAL A 119 4.83 -28.45 7.50
#